data_AF-A0AAT9IRL1-F1
#
_entry.id   AF-A0AAT9IRL1-F1
#
_cell.length_a   1.000
_cell.length_b   1.000
_cell.length_c   1.000
_cell.angle_alpha   90.00
_cell.angle_beta   90.00
_cell.angle_gamma   90.00
#
_symmetry.space_group_name_H-M   'P 1'
#
loop_
_entity.id
_entity.type
_entity.pdbx_description
1 polymer ?
#
loop_
_entity_poly.entity_id
_entity_poly.type
_entity_poly.pdbx_seq_one_letter_code
_entity_poly.pdbx_strand_id
1 'polypeptide(L)'
;MSQYRGRMEFDARPLTDPVDRATVAAYRKQLAASGRAPGGSGVVAIVIGGVIAVIFAAFTISMVGGFIASTAAGGGNILGAIGPVVILGVIGLGAGALIVRGIRGSAERAYRLDHFAQANGMTWYPEASDPPLPGMIFSHGHSRRAKDILRGEKPRLVEFANYRYTTGSGKNQTTHHWGYVAIRLGTPLPHIVLDAEGNNALFGSNLPQTFDKDQRLRLEGDFDKHFALYCPEGYEQDALYLFTPDIMARFIDNAAQLDVEIVDDWLFLYAKRDFSTLDPQTWAWLFSVVGALFDKLGQWERWRDDRLTRADAAAAASASAGGVAGSLPFTPPIEALRPPPGVAPGGRRLKAGIPWAAIIIVVIAALGFAAQSGLLDAIFSR
;
A
#
# COMPACT_ATOMS: atom_id res chain seq x y z
N MET A 1 32.19 -18.45 25.11
CA MET A 1 31.38 -17.36 24.52
C MET A 1 30.29 -17.96 23.63
N SER A 2 29.32 -18.57 24.28
CA SER A 2 28.10 -19.15 23.70
C SER A 2 27.02 -18.86 24.73
N GLN A 3 25.79 -18.58 24.27
CA GLN A 3 24.61 -18.19 25.07
C GLN A 3 24.44 -16.68 25.27
N TYR A 4 23.92 -16.00 24.24
CA TYR A 4 22.86 -14.98 24.33
C TYR A 4 22.28 -14.76 22.91
N ARG A 5 21.76 -15.84 22.30
CA ARG A 5 20.80 -15.72 21.20
C ARG A 5 19.42 -15.60 21.86
N GLY A 6 18.97 -14.37 22.09
CA GLY A 6 17.53 -14.15 22.19
C GLY A 6 16.89 -14.73 20.92
N ARG A 7 15.89 -15.61 21.07
CA ARG A 7 15.11 -16.13 19.95
C ARG A 7 14.63 -14.94 19.11
N MET A 8 15.19 -14.73 17.93
CA MET A 8 14.36 -14.18 16.88
C MET A 8 13.39 -15.30 16.52
N GLU A 9 12.10 -15.05 16.71
CA GLU A 9 11.01 -16.02 16.52
C GLU A 9 10.83 -16.44 15.05
N PHE A 10 11.64 -15.86 14.15
CA PHE A 10 11.65 -16.06 12.71
C PHE A 10 13.09 -16.16 12.17
N ASP A 11 13.28 -16.86 11.04
CA ASP A 11 14.57 -17.05 10.37
C ASP A 11 14.90 -15.88 9.43
N ALA A 12 15.77 -14.99 9.88
CA ALA A 12 16.24 -13.83 9.11
C ALA A 12 17.44 -14.11 8.20
N ARG A 13 18.08 -15.29 8.29
CA ARG A 13 19.32 -15.60 7.55
C ARG A 13 19.21 -15.38 6.04
N PRO A 14 18.09 -15.74 5.37
CA PRO A 14 17.97 -15.51 3.93
C PRO A 14 18.08 -14.03 3.52
N LEU A 15 17.80 -13.09 4.42
CA LEU A 15 17.89 -11.66 4.14
C LEU A 15 19.34 -11.16 4.14
N THR A 16 20.19 -11.71 5.00
CA THR A 16 21.54 -11.17 5.28
C THR A 16 22.69 -12.05 4.80
N ASP A 17 22.49 -13.36 4.71
CA ASP A 17 23.58 -14.28 4.40
C ASP A 17 24.19 -13.97 3.03
N PRO A 18 25.52 -14.16 2.85
CA PRO A 18 26.13 -13.98 1.54
C PRO A 18 25.49 -14.91 0.50
N VAL A 19 25.11 -14.35 -0.65
CA VAL A 19 24.53 -15.13 -1.75
C VAL A 19 25.49 -15.11 -2.93
N ASP A 20 25.77 -16.30 -3.47
CA ASP A 20 26.58 -16.42 -4.67
C ASP A 20 25.84 -15.92 -5.93
N ARG A 21 26.60 -15.31 -6.84
CA ARG A 21 26.07 -14.72 -8.07
C ARG A 21 25.51 -15.79 -9.02
N ALA A 22 26.08 -17.00 -9.05
CA ALA A 22 25.57 -18.06 -9.90
C ALA A 22 24.20 -18.53 -9.41
N THR A 23 24.00 -18.59 -8.08
CA THR A 23 22.71 -18.92 -7.45
C THR A 23 21.62 -17.92 -7.84
N VAL A 24 21.89 -16.61 -7.70
CA VAL A 24 20.92 -15.56 -8.11
C VAL A 24 20.61 -15.63 -9.60
N ALA A 25 21.61 -15.90 -10.44
CA ALA A 25 21.41 -16.03 -11.88
C ALA A 25 20.56 -17.25 -12.25
N ALA A 26 20.76 -18.39 -11.58
CA ALA A 26 19.95 -19.59 -11.75
C ALA A 26 18.51 -19.34 -11.29
N TYR A 27 18.32 -18.72 -10.12
CA TYR A 27 17.01 -18.35 -9.60
C TYR A 27 16.25 -17.42 -10.56
N ARG A 28 16.92 -16.40 -11.11
CA ARG A 28 16.30 -15.50 -12.11
C ARG A 28 15.79 -16.26 -13.33
N LYS A 29 16.55 -17.25 -13.84
CA LYS A 29 16.13 -18.08 -14.97
C LYS A 29 14.89 -18.90 -14.61
N GLN A 30 14.85 -19.48 -13.41
CA GLN A 30 13.69 -20.21 -12.90
C GLN A 30 12.46 -19.31 -12.77
N LEU A 31 12.62 -18.12 -12.20
CA LEU A 31 11.54 -17.15 -12.02
C LEU A 31 10.96 -16.67 -13.37
N ALA A 32 11.82 -16.52 -14.38
CA ALA A 32 11.40 -16.22 -15.75
C ALA A 32 10.65 -17.40 -16.39
N ALA A 33 11.16 -18.62 -16.21
CA ALA A 33 10.52 -19.83 -16.74
C ALA A 33 9.15 -20.11 -16.09
N SER A 34 8.96 -19.75 -14.82
CA SER A 34 7.67 -19.90 -14.12
C SER A 34 6.67 -18.80 -14.45
N GLY A 35 7.02 -17.82 -15.31
CA GLY A 35 6.17 -16.68 -15.64
C GLY A 35 5.92 -15.71 -14.48
N ARG A 36 6.66 -15.84 -13.37
CA ARG A 36 6.49 -14.99 -12.17
C ARG A 36 7.39 -13.76 -12.20
N ALA A 37 8.40 -13.72 -13.09
CA ALA A 37 9.34 -12.61 -13.15
C ALA A 37 8.62 -11.24 -13.22
N PRO A 38 9.04 -10.25 -12.40
CA PRO A 38 8.36 -8.96 -12.33
C PRO A 38 8.35 -8.25 -13.68
N GLY A 39 7.17 -7.80 -14.09
CA GLY A 39 6.91 -7.19 -15.39
C GLY A 39 7.64 -5.86 -15.60
N GLY A 40 8.00 -5.57 -16.85
CA GLY A 40 8.44 -4.25 -17.30
C GLY A 40 9.89 -3.85 -17.02
N SER A 41 10.58 -4.44 -16.03
CA SER A 41 11.99 -4.09 -15.76
C SER A 41 12.93 -4.45 -16.92
N GLY A 42 12.71 -5.60 -17.55
CA GLY A 42 13.48 -6.04 -18.72
C GLY A 42 13.21 -5.20 -19.97
N VAL A 43 11.94 -4.86 -20.23
CA VAL A 43 11.55 -4.03 -21.39
C VAL A 43 12.09 -2.62 -21.25
N VAL A 44 11.97 -2.01 -20.07
CA VAL A 44 12.53 -0.68 -19.81
C VAL A 44 14.05 -0.68 -19.95
N ALA A 45 14.75 -1.69 -19.44
CA ALA A 45 16.20 -1.83 -19.63
C ALA A 45 16.58 -2.00 -21.10
N ILE A 46 15.82 -2.78 -21.88
CA ILE A 46 16.03 -2.97 -23.32
C ILE A 46 15.78 -1.67 -24.08
N VAL A 47 14.69 -0.95 -23.78
CA VAL A 47 14.37 0.33 -24.42
C VAL A 47 15.42 1.38 -24.09
N ILE A 48 15.78 1.53 -22.81
CA ILE A 48 16.84 2.47 -22.39
C ILE A 48 18.16 2.09 -23.07
N GLY A 49 18.53 0.81 -23.06
CA GLY A 49 19.75 0.33 -23.72
C GLY A 49 19.74 0.60 -25.22
N GLY A 50 18.62 0.37 -25.90
CA GLY A 50 18.42 0.64 -27.31
C GLY A 50 18.50 2.13 -27.65
N VAL A 51 17.84 2.99 -26.87
CA VAL A 51 17.91 4.45 -27.03
C VAL A 51 19.34 4.95 -26.83
N ILE A 52 20.03 4.49 -25.79
CA ILE A 52 21.44 4.84 -25.55
C ILE A 52 22.31 4.37 -26.72
N ALA A 53 22.10 3.16 -27.23
CA ALA A 53 22.85 2.63 -28.37
C ALA A 53 22.63 3.45 -29.64
N VAL A 54 21.39 3.87 -29.91
CA VAL A 54 21.05 4.72 -31.07
C VAL A 54 21.69 6.10 -30.95
N ILE A 55 21.58 6.74 -29.78
CA ILE A 55 22.22 8.05 -29.53
C ILE A 55 23.74 7.94 -29.69
N PHE A 56 24.33 6.88 -29.13
CA PHE A 56 25.76 6.60 -29.25
C PHE A 56 26.17 6.40 -30.71
N ALA A 57 25.42 5.60 -31.48
CA ALA A 57 25.70 5.35 -32.89
C ALA A 57 25.59 6.63 -33.72
N ALA A 58 24.51 7.42 -33.55
CA ALA A 58 24.32 8.69 -34.25
C ALA A 58 25.47 9.67 -33.96
N PHE A 59 25.85 9.81 -32.68
CA PHE A 59 26.94 10.69 -32.29
C PHE A 59 28.29 10.22 -32.84
N THR A 60 28.55 8.90 -32.82
CA THR A 60 29.77 8.30 -33.39
C THR A 60 29.84 8.53 -34.89
N ILE A 61 28.73 8.34 -35.62
CA ILE A 61 28.66 8.58 -37.07
C ILE A 61 28.90 10.06 -37.40
N SER A 62 28.24 10.98 -36.70
CA SER A 62 28.46 12.42 -36.89
C SER A 62 29.90 12.83 -36.59
N MET A 63 30.51 12.25 -35.55
CA MET A 63 31.89 12.56 -35.18
C MET A 63 32.90 12.00 -36.18
N VAL A 64 32.71 10.76 -36.66
CA VAL A 64 33.54 10.16 -37.72
C VAL A 64 33.39 10.95 -39.02
N GLY A 65 32.17 11.32 -39.40
CA GLY A 65 31.92 12.17 -40.58
C GLY A 65 32.59 13.54 -40.49
N GLY A 66 32.48 14.21 -39.33
CA GLY A 66 33.16 15.48 -39.08
C GLY A 66 34.68 15.37 -39.09
N PHE A 67 35.24 14.27 -38.58
CA PHE A 67 36.67 13.99 -38.63
C PHE A 67 37.18 13.72 -40.06
N ILE A 68 36.43 12.95 -40.86
CA ILE A 68 36.75 12.72 -42.27
C ILE A 68 36.74 14.05 -43.04
N ALA A 69 35.71 14.88 -42.81
CA ALA A 69 35.59 16.20 -43.44
C ALA A 69 36.72 17.17 -43.03
N SER A 70 37.09 17.23 -41.75
CA SER A 70 38.17 18.11 -41.27
C SER A 70 39.56 17.67 -41.76
N THR A 71 39.77 16.36 -41.88
CA THR A 71 41.00 15.79 -42.46
C THR A 71 41.09 16.11 -43.96
N ALA A 72 39.99 15.97 -44.70
CA ALA A 72 39.94 16.33 -46.12
C ALA A 72 40.17 17.85 -46.37
N ALA A 73 39.78 18.70 -45.42
CA ALA A 73 40.03 20.14 -45.46
C ALA A 73 41.46 20.55 -44.98
N GLY A 74 42.34 19.60 -44.67
CA GLY A 74 43.73 19.85 -44.28
C GLY A 74 43.95 20.21 -42.80
N GLY A 75 42.93 20.10 -41.95
CA GLY A 75 42.96 20.50 -40.53
C GLY A 75 43.06 19.34 -39.51
N GLY A 76 43.51 18.16 -39.91
CA GLY A 76 43.36 16.92 -39.13
C GLY A 76 44.09 16.90 -37.78
N ASN A 77 43.35 17.01 -36.67
CA ASN A 77 43.84 16.71 -35.31
C ASN A 77 43.25 15.40 -34.81
N ILE A 78 44.00 14.30 -34.97
CA ILE A 78 43.61 12.93 -34.56
C ILE A 78 43.30 12.83 -33.06
N LEU A 79 44.00 13.58 -32.21
CA LEU A 79 43.74 13.60 -30.76
C LEU A 79 42.37 14.21 -30.43
N GLY A 80 41.89 15.16 -31.25
CA GLY A 80 40.57 15.77 -31.10
C GLY A 80 39.40 14.82 -31.41
N ALA A 81 39.62 13.79 -32.23
CA ALA A 81 38.60 12.79 -32.57
C ALA A 81 38.59 11.57 -31.63
N ILE A 82 39.73 11.21 -31.04
CA ILE A 82 39.81 10.09 -30.10
C ILE A 82 39.11 10.43 -28.78
N GLY A 83 39.26 11.67 -28.29
CA GLY A 83 38.70 12.11 -27.01
C GLY A 83 37.21 11.84 -26.86
N PRO A 84 36.34 12.32 -27.77
CA PRO A 84 34.89 12.10 -27.65
C PRO A 84 34.47 10.63 -27.80
N VAL A 85 35.14 9.82 -28.64
CA VAL A 85 34.85 8.36 -28.75
C VAL A 85 35.15 7.65 -27.44
N VAL A 86 36.28 7.96 -26.81
CA VAL A 86 36.66 7.38 -25.52
C VAL A 86 35.66 7.80 -24.45
N ILE A 87 35.29 9.09 -24.39
CA ILE A 87 34.30 9.61 -23.44
C ILE A 87 32.95 8.90 -23.61
N LEU A 88 32.47 8.78 -24.85
CA LEU A 88 31.23 8.06 -25.13
C LEU A 88 31.33 6.58 -24.75
N GLY A 89 32.45 5.92 -25.04
CA GLY A 89 32.68 4.52 -24.69
C GLY A 89 32.62 4.31 -23.18
N VAL A 90 33.20 5.22 -22.40
CA VAL A 90 33.13 5.23 -20.94
C VAL A 90 31.69 5.45 -20.46
N ILE A 91 30.95 6.39 -21.05
CA ILE A 91 29.54 6.64 -20.72
C ILE A 91 28.69 5.41 -21.01
N GLY A 92 28.87 4.77 -22.17
CA GLY A 92 28.15 3.56 -22.56
C GLY A 92 28.43 2.38 -21.62
N LEU A 93 29.70 2.16 -21.28
CA LEU A 93 30.09 1.15 -20.29
C LEU A 93 29.52 1.44 -18.91
N GLY A 94 29.54 2.70 -18.47
CA GLY A 94 28.95 3.15 -17.20
C GLY A 94 27.44 2.91 -17.16
N ALA A 95 26.72 3.31 -18.21
CA ALA A 95 25.29 3.09 -18.33
C ALA A 95 24.94 1.60 -18.34
N GLY A 96 25.68 0.79 -19.11
CA GLY A 96 25.53 -0.67 -19.12
C GLY A 96 25.77 -1.29 -17.76
N ALA A 97 26.82 -0.85 -17.04
CA ALA A 97 27.10 -1.31 -15.68
C ALA A 97 25.99 -0.96 -14.70
N LEU A 98 25.39 0.24 -14.79
CA LEU A 98 24.24 0.65 -13.96
C LEU A 98 22.99 -0.19 -14.25
N ILE A 99 22.68 -0.45 -15.52
CA ILE A 99 21.55 -1.31 -15.91
C ILE A 99 21.76 -2.73 -15.36
N VAL A 100 22.94 -3.31 -15.57
CA VAL A 100 23.27 -4.65 -15.06
C VAL A 100 23.23 -4.70 -13.55
N ARG A 101 23.72 -3.66 -12.86
CA ARG A 101 23.66 -3.54 -11.40
C ARG A 101 22.23 -3.48 -10.89
N GLY A 102 21.35 -2.71 -11.54
CA GLY A 102 19.93 -2.63 -11.19
C GLY A 102 19.19 -3.97 -11.36
N ILE A 103 19.40 -4.64 -12.51
CA ILE A 103 18.81 -5.95 -12.78
C ILE A 103 19.30 -6.99 -11.76
N ARG A 104 20.61 -7.01 -11.46
CA ARG A 104 21.19 -7.92 -10.47
C ARG A 104 20.65 -7.66 -9.07
N GLY A 105 20.59 -6.40 -8.64
CA GLY A 105 20.04 -6.05 -7.33
C GLY A 105 18.58 -6.47 -7.18
N SER A 106 17.77 -6.32 -8.23
CA SER A 106 16.38 -6.79 -8.22
C SER A 106 16.27 -8.32 -8.12
N ALA A 107 17.13 -9.07 -8.82
CA ALA A 107 17.11 -10.53 -8.78
C ALA A 107 17.59 -11.08 -7.42
N GLU A 108 18.63 -10.47 -6.84
CA GLU A 108 19.12 -10.84 -5.52
C GLU A 108 18.07 -10.56 -4.44
N ARG A 109 17.43 -9.38 -4.51
CA ARG A 109 16.33 -9.04 -3.60
C ARG A 109 15.17 -10.05 -3.70
N ALA A 110 14.75 -10.38 -4.90
CA ALA A 110 13.71 -11.39 -5.14
C ALA A 110 14.08 -12.76 -4.57
N TYR A 111 15.34 -13.19 -4.76
CA TYR A 111 15.85 -14.43 -4.19
C TYR A 111 15.79 -14.41 -2.66
N ARG A 112 16.32 -13.36 -2.03
CA ARG A 112 16.37 -13.22 -0.57
C ARG A 112 14.97 -13.20 0.05
N LEU A 113 14.04 -12.46 -0.54
CA LEU A 113 12.67 -12.38 -0.06
C LEU A 113 11.90 -13.69 -0.24
N ASP A 114 12.09 -14.40 -1.35
CA ASP A 114 11.45 -15.70 -1.57
C ASP A 114 11.95 -16.75 -0.57
N HIS A 115 13.26 -16.85 -0.40
CA HIS A 115 13.83 -17.77 0.59
C HIS A 115 13.50 -17.37 2.03
N PHE A 116 13.41 -16.08 2.33
CA PHE A 116 12.94 -15.59 3.62
C PHE A 116 11.47 -15.99 3.87
N ALA A 117 10.60 -15.81 2.87
CA ALA A 117 9.21 -16.23 2.97
C ALA A 117 9.10 -17.72 3.26
N GLN A 118 9.79 -18.56 2.46
CA GLN A 118 9.78 -20.01 2.61
C GLN A 118 10.32 -20.45 3.98
N ALA A 119 11.41 -19.86 4.45
CA ALA A 119 12.00 -20.18 5.76
C ALA A 119 11.06 -19.87 6.94
N ASN A 120 10.09 -18.99 6.73
CA ASN A 120 9.13 -18.54 7.74
C ASN A 120 7.69 -18.99 7.44
N GLY A 121 7.51 -20.00 6.57
CA GLY A 121 6.19 -20.58 6.28
C GLY A 121 5.25 -19.66 5.48
N MET A 122 5.80 -18.67 4.79
CA MET A 122 5.08 -17.75 3.90
C MET A 122 5.42 -18.04 2.44
N THR A 123 4.62 -17.49 1.53
CA THR A 123 4.89 -17.51 0.10
C THR A 123 5.15 -16.10 -0.39
N TRP A 124 6.23 -15.91 -1.15
CA TRP A 124 6.54 -14.64 -1.81
C TRP A 124 5.90 -14.57 -3.20
N TYR A 125 5.35 -13.42 -3.56
CA TYR A 125 4.88 -13.09 -4.90
C TYR A 125 5.54 -11.79 -5.37
N PRO A 126 6.02 -11.71 -6.62
CA PRO A 126 6.83 -10.58 -7.06
C PRO A 126 6.03 -9.30 -7.19
N GLU A 127 4.84 -9.40 -7.76
CA GLU A 127 3.91 -8.29 -7.91
C GLU A 127 2.48 -8.76 -8.14
N ALA A 128 1.52 -7.86 -7.85
CA ALA A 128 0.14 -7.96 -8.26
C ALA A 128 -0.30 -6.59 -8.82
N SER A 129 -0.87 -6.60 -10.04
CA SER A 129 -1.47 -5.41 -10.64
C SER A 129 -2.92 -5.28 -10.17
N ASP A 130 -3.33 -4.05 -9.85
CA ASP A 130 -4.67 -3.73 -9.34
C ASP A 130 -5.14 -4.72 -8.25
N PRO A 131 -4.41 -4.83 -7.13
CA PRO A 131 -4.76 -5.78 -6.06
C PRO A 131 -6.19 -5.51 -5.57
N PRO A 132 -7.08 -6.53 -5.53
CA PRO A 132 -8.50 -6.35 -5.22
C PRO A 132 -8.76 -6.30 -3.70
N LEU A 133 -8.03 -5.44 -3.00
CA LEU A 133 -8.16 -5.23 -1.56
C LEU A 133 -9.11 -4.04 -1.28
N PRO A 134 -10.03 -4.14 -0.30
CA PRO A 134 -11.02 -3.10 -0.04
C PRO A 134 -10.50 -1.86 0.71
N GLY A 135 -9.25 -1.89 1.19
CA GLY A 135 -8.65 -0.81 1.95
C GLY A 135 -8.50 0.50 1.16
N MET A 136 -8.52 1.63 1.85
CA MET A 136 -8.61 2.96 1.26
C MET A 136 -7.50 3.26 0.26
N ILE A 137 -6.26 2.80 0.47
CA ILE A 137 -5.15 3.08 -0.46
C ILE A 137 -5.33 2.38 -1.83
N PHE A 138 -6.11 1.30 -1.89
CA PHE A 138 -6.22 0.44 -3.07
C PHE A 138 -7.20 0.95 -4.13
N SER A 139 -8.07 1.91 -3.79
CA SER A 139 -9.06 2.49 -4.72
C SER A 139 -8.58 3.76 -5.44
N HIS A 140 -7.40 4.29 -5.07
CA HIS A 140 -6.93 5.59 -5.55
C HIS A 140 -6.04 5.51 -6.79
N GLY A 141 -6.20 6.50 -7.67
CA GLY A 141 -5.34 6.73 -8.82
C GLY A 141 -5.37 5.58 -9.84
N HIS A 142 -4.27 5.43 -10.58
CA HIS A 142 -4.08 4.42 -11.61
C HIS A 142 -2.69 3.75 -11.48
N SER A 143 -2.38 2.79 -12.36
CA SER A 143 -1.10 2.05 -12.36
C SER A 143 -0.79 1.36 -11.03
N ARG A 144 -1.85 0.93 -10.32
CA ARG A 144 -1.82 0.36 -8.98
C ARG A 144 -1.09 -0.96 -8.96
N ARG A 145 -0.08 -1.09 -8.11
CA ARG A 145 0.73 -2.31 -8.00
C ARG A 145 1.17 -2.55 -6.57
N ALA A 146 0.93 -3.77 -6.09
CA ALA A 146 1.62 -4.34 -4.95
C ALA A 146 2.87 -5.09 -5.44
N LYS A 147 3.95 -5.00 -4.68
CA LYS A 147 5.25 -5.59 -4.97
C LYS A 147 5.81 -6.25 -3.73
N ASP A 148 6.67 -7.25 -3.97
CA ASP A 148 7.36 -7.99 -2.92
C ASP A 148 6.35 -8.48 -1.87
N ILE A 149 5.34 -9.21 -2.31
CA ILE A 149 4.21 -9.62 -1.48
C ILE A 149 4.58 -10.89 -0.73
N LEU A 150 4.67 -10.86 0.59
CA LEU A 150 4.85 -12.05 1.42
C LEU A 150 3.53 -12.39 2.09
N ARG A 151 2.99 -13.58 1.81
CA ARG A 151 1.69 -14.03 2.30
C ARG A 151 1.84 -15.27 3.19
N GLY A 152 1.34 -15.19 4.42
CA GLY A 152 1.14 -16.32 5.32
C GLY A 152 -0.34 -16.69 5.38
N GLU A 153 -0.65 -17.98 5.49
CA GLU A 153 -2.05 -18.46 5.52
C GLU A 153 -2.53 -18.89 6.91
N LYS A 154 -1.60 -19.15 7.84
CA LYS A 154 -1.89 -19.69 9.18
C LYS A 154 -1.38 -18.75 10.28
N PRO A 155 -2.12 -18.62 11.40
CA PRO A 155 -3.46 -19.18 11.65
C PRO A 155 -4.58 -18.49 10.86
N ARG A 156 -4.28 -17.34 10.23
CA ARG A 156 -5.16 -16.59 9.34
C ARG A 156 -4.33 -15.98 8.22
N LEU A 157 -4.98 -15.59 7.13
CA LEU A 157 -4.30 -14.94 6.02
C LEU A 157 -3.75 -13.58 6.48
N VAL A 158 -2.43 -13.42 6.33
CA VAL A 158 -1.71 -12.16 6.50
C VAL A 158 -0.84 -11.92 5.27
N GLU A 159 -0.82 -10.69 4.80
CA GLU A 159 -0.03 -10.26 3.65
C GLU A 159 0.79 -9.02 4.01
N PHE A 160 2.08 -9.05 3.73
CA PHE A 160 3.00 -7.92 3.85
C PHE A 160 3.47 -7.53 2.46
N ALA A 161 3.43 -6.25 2.09
CA ALA A 161 3.86 -5.83 0.76
C ALA A 161 4.16 -4.34 0.68
N ASN A 162 4.74 -3.93 -0.45
CA ASN A 162 4.92 -2.54 -0.82
C ASN A 162 3.95 -2.18 -1.95
N TYR A 163 3.18 -1.13 -1.77
CA TYR A 163 2.16 -0.67 -2.69
C TYR A 163 2.52 0.68 -3.30
N ARG A 164 2.15 0.86 -4.57
CA ARG A 164 2.22 2.15 -5.25
C ARG A 164 1.03 2.38 -6.15
N TYR A 165 0.66 3.64 -6.27
CA TYR A 165 -0.32 4.12 -7.25
C TYR A 165 0.07 5.52 -7.70
N THR A 166 -0.55 5.95 -8.79
CA THR A 166 -0.22 7.22 -9.42
C THR A 166 -1.47 8.08 -9.55
N THR A 167 -1.36 9.35 -9.17
CA THR A 167 -2.43 10.35 -9.30
C THR A 167 -2.02 11.47 -10.24
N GLY A 168 -3.01 12.15 -10.81
CA GLY A 168 -2.78 13.23 -11.78
C GLY A 168 -2.58 12.70 -13.19
N SER A 169 -2.20 13.58 -14.11
CA SER A 169 -2.02 13.24 -15.53
C SER A 169 -0.94 14.10 -16.18
N GLY A 170 -0.34 13.57 -17.25
CA GLY A 170 0.69 14.28 -18.02
C GLY A 170 1.89 14.67 -17.16
N LYS A 171 2.26 15.95 -17.19
CA LYS A 171 3.41 16.49 -16.45
C LYS A 171 3.15 16.65 -14.94
N ASN A 172 1.89 16.65 -14.52
CA ASN A 172 1.49 16.82 -13.12
C ASN A 172 1.07 15.47 -12.54
N GLN A 173 2.01 14.52 -12.59
CA GLN A 173 1.79 13.16 -12.12
C GLN A 173 2.64 12.89 -10.86
N THR A 174 2.01 12.34 -9.83
CA THR A 174 2.67 11.99 -8.57
C THR A 174 2.49 10.51 -8.30
N THR A 175 3.58 9.80 -8.02
CA THR A 175 3.53 8.41 -7.57
C THR A 175 3.61 8.34 -6.06
N HIS A 176 2.63 7.68 -5.46
CA HIS A 176 2.52 7.46 -4.03
C HIS A 176 3.05 6.08 -3.68
N HIS A 177 3.73 6.00 -2.55
CA HIS A 177 4.34 4.77 -2.04
C HIS A 177 3.84 4.49 -0.62
N TRP A 178 3.55 3.22 -0.36
CA TRP A 178 3.04 2.72 0.89
C TRP A 178 3.62 1.34 1.21
N GLY A 179 3.89 1.07 2.47
CA GLY A 179 4.00 -0.28 3.01
C GLY A 179 2.64 -0.65 3.60
N TYR A 180 2.21 -1.89 3.41
CA TYR A 180 0.98 -2.37 4.04
C TYR A 180 1.12 -3.77 4.62
N VAL A 181 0.34 -3.99 5.68
CA VAL A 181 -0.03 -5.33 6.16
C VAL A 181 -1.53 -5.48 5.98
N ALA A 182 -1.99 -6.58 5.38
CA ALA A 182 -3.40 -6.92 5.24
C ALA A 182 -3.68 -8.23 5.98
N ILE A 183 -4.59 -8.20 6.94
CA ILE A 183 -4.96 -9.34 7.79
C ILE A 183 -6.43 -9.65 7.55
N ARG A 184 -6.74 -10.90 7.20
CA ARG A 184 -8.12 -11.36 7.07
C ARG A 184 -8.73 -11.60 8.46
N LEU A 185 -9.93 -11.06 8.67
CA LEU A 185 -10.72 -11.23 9.88
C LEU A 185 -11.69 -12.41 9.72
N GLY A 186 -12.04 -13.06 10.84
CA GLY A 186 -13.01 -14.16 10.83
C GLY A 186 -14.48 -13.72 10.67
N THR A 187 -14.77 -12.44 10.88
CA THR A 187 -16.09 -11.85 10.67
C THR A 187 -15.94 -10.44 10.09
N PRO A 188 -16.91 -9.96 9.29
CA PRO A 188 -16.97 -8.57 8.92
C PRO A 188 -17.17 -7.67 10.16
N LEU A 189 -16.49 -6.52 10.18
CA LEU A 189 -16.55 -5.50 11.23
C LEU A 189 -16.93 -4.14 10.62
N PRO A 190 -17.51 -3.21 11.41
CA PRO A 190 -17.79 -1.87 10.92
C PRO A 190 -16.52 -1.18 10.44
N HIS A 191 -16.67 -0.30 9.44
CA HIS A 191 -15.52 0.41 8.89
C HIS A 191 -14.96 1.36 9.95
N ILE A 192 -13.74 1.12 10.43
CA ILE A 192 -13.09 1.99 11.41
C ILE A 192 -11.70 2.36 10.92
N VAL A 193 -11.30 3.62 11.09
CA VAL A 193 -9.96 4.10 10.76
C VAL A 193 -9.31 4.69 12.00
N LEU A 194 -8.06 4.31 12.27
CA LEU A 194 -7.17 4.97 13.22
C LEU A 194 -6.07 5.68 12.43
N ASP A 195 -6.09 7.00 12.45
CA ASP A 195 -5.07 7.86 11.85
C ASP A 195 -3.98 8.10 12.90
N ALA A 196 -2.76 7.60 12.68
CA ALA A 196 -1.71 7.62 13.69
C ALA A 196 -1.00 8.97 13.72
N GLU A 197 -1.12 9.71 14.83
CA GLU A 197 -0.53 11.05 14.95
C GLU A 197 1.00 11.03 14.84
N GLY A 198 1.64 9.94 15.27
CA GLY A 198 3.08 9.75 15.25
C GLY A 198 3.68 9.53 13.86
N ASN A 199 2.88 9.16 12.86
CA ASN A 199 3.37 8.98 11.49
C ASN A 199 3.06 10.18 10.59
N ASN A 200 2.31 11.18 11.09
CA ASN A 200 1.84 12.31 10.31
C ASN A 200 3.00 13.18 9.81
N ALA A 201 2.83 13.75 8.61
CA ALA A 201 3.79 14.72 8.09
C ALA A 201 3.60 16.06 8.80
N LEU A 202 4.60 16.95 8.67
CA LEU A 202 4.59 18.32 9.21
C LEU A 202 3.33 19.15 8.88
N PHE A 203 2.50 18.71 7.93
CA PHE A 203 1.32 19.42 7.44
C PHE A 203 -0.01 18.63 7.58
N GLY A 204 -0.06 17.57 8.40
CA GLY A 204 -1.29 16.86 8.73
C GLY A 204 -1.26 15.36 8.42
N SER A 205 -2.44 14.74 8.43
CA SER A 205 -2.61 13.30 8.19
C SER A 205 -1.98 12.88 6.87
N ASN A 206 -1.30 11.73 6.88
CA ASN A 206 -0.73 11.14 5.68
C ASN A 206 -1.70 10.26 4.89
N LEU A 207 -2.92 10.09 5.40
CA LEU A 207 -3.98 9.32 4.75
C LEU A 207 -4.35 9.94 3.39
N PRO A 208 -4.70 9.11 2.39
CA PRO A 208 -5.07 9.58 1.06
C PRO A 208 -6.43 10.28 1.03
N GLN A 209 -7.22 10.16 2.10
CA GLN A 209 -8.59 10.64 2.20
C GLN A 209 -8.82 11.34 3.54
N THR A 210 -9.62 12.41 3.52
CA THR A 210 -10.15 13.06 4.72
C THR A 210 -11.57 12.54 4.99
N PHE A 211 -11.89 12.29 6.25
CA PHE A 211 -13.22 11.86 6.69
C PHE A 211 -14.03 13.02 7.27
N ASP A 212 -15.34 12.84 7.35
CA ASP A 212 -16.20 13.83 7.98
C ASP A 212 -15.87 14.00 9.47
N LYS A 213 -15.94 15.23 9.98
CA LYS A 213 -15.61 15.53 11.38
C LYS A 213 -16.62 14.89 12.34
N ASP A 214 -17.87 14.76 11.90
CA ASP A 214 -18.93 14.16 12.70
C ASP A 214 -18.74 12.64 12.87
N GLN A 215 -17.84 12.05 12.10
CA GLN A 215 -17.45 10.64 12.20
C GLN A 215 -16.23 10.41 13.12
N ARG A 216 -15.66 11.48 13.69
CA ARG A 216 -14.54 11.36 14.63
C ARG A 216 -15.06 11.02 16.01
N LEU A 217 -14.65 9.87 16.53
CA LEU A 217 -14.92 9.48 17.90
C LEU A 217 -13.68 9.71 18.77
N ARG A 218 -13.88 10.36 19.91
CA ARG A 218 -12.85 10.54 20.93
C ARG A 218 -12.98 9.45 21.98
N LEU A 219 -11.89 8.78 22.29
CA LEU A 219 -11.86 7.74 23.32
C LEU A 219 -11.32 8.30 24.63
N GLU A 220 -11.64 7.62 25.74
CA GLU A 220 -11.14 8.01 27.07
C GLU A 220 -9.62 7.81 27.19
N GLY A 221 -9.02 8.48 28.17
CA GLY A 221 -7.59 8.38 28.45
C GLY A 221 -6.73 9.23 27.52
N ASP A 222 -5.59 8.69 27.11
CA ASP A 222 -4.61 9.35 26.25
C ASP A 222 -4.59 8.84 24.80
N PHE A 223 -5.54 7.97 24.43
CA PHE A 223 -5.62 7.39 23.08
C PHE A 223 -5.67 8.45 21.97
N ASP A 224 -6.41 9.52 22.19
CA ASP A 224 -6.55 10.65 21.26
C ASP A 224 -5.24 11.43 21.02
N LYS A 225 -4.18 11.22 21.82
CA LYS A 225 -2.83 11.78 21.59
C LYS A 225 -1.98 10.93 20.64
N HIS A 226 -2.43 9.72 20.36
CA HIS A 226 -1.73 8.74 19.54
C HIS A 226 -2.49 8.47 18.25
N PHE A 227 -3.83 8.47 18.30
CA PHE A 227 -4.68 8.17 17.17
C PHE A 227 -5.91 9.08 17.11
N ALA A 228 -6.30 9.47 15.90
CA ALA A 228 -7.66 9.93 15.64
C ALA A 228 -8.51 8.76 15.12
N LEU A 229 -9.54 8.37 15.89
CA LEU A 229 -10.48 7.32 15.51
C LEU A 229 -11.64 7.90 14.68
N TYR A 230 -11.96 7.24 13.57
CA TYR A 230 -13.13 7.52 12.75
C TYR A 230 -14.02 6.28 12.62
N CYS A 231 -15.34 6.44 12.81
CA CYS A 231 -16.34 5.39 12.61
C CYS A 231 -17.62 5.95 11.95
N PRO A 232 -18.42 5.10 11.27
CA PRO A 232 -19.72 5.48 10.75
C PRO A 232 -20.65 6.05 11.83
N GLU A 233 -21.45 7.04 11.43
CA GLU A 233 -22.51 7.57 12.29
C GLU A 233 -23.41 6.43 12.77
N GLY A 234 -23.67 6.39 14.08
CA GLY A 234 -24.48 5.37 14.72
C GLY A 234 -23.73 4.06 15.02
N TYR A 235 -22.42 3.98 14.80
CA TYR A 235 -21.55 2.85 15.19
C TYR A 235 -20.56 3.20 16.32
N GLU A 236 -20.76 4.32 17.00
CA GLU A 236 -19.86 4.80 18.06
C GLU A 236 -19.79 3.81 19.23
N GLN A 237 -20.93 3.24 19.63
CA GLN A 237 -20.98 2.22 20.68
C GLN A 237 -20.28 0.92 20.25
N ASP A 238 -20.39 0.54 18.97
CA ASP A 238 -19.69 -0.62 18.43
C ASP A 238 -18.17 -0.39 18.42
N ALA A 239 -17.73 0.83 18.07
CA ALA A 239 -16.32 1.21 18.17
C ALA A 239 -15.81 1.14 19.61
N LEU A 240 -16.58 1.61 20.60
CA LEU A 240 -16.21 1.47 22.02
C LEU A 240 -16.08 0.01 22.47
N TYR A 241 -16.92 -0.89 21.95
CA TYR A 241 -16.83 -2.32 22.24
C TYR A 241 -15.60 -2.97 21.60
N LEU A 242 -15.23 -2.55 20.39
CA LEU A 242 -14.07 -3.07 19.66
C LEU A 242 -12.74 -2.49 20.21
N PHE A 243 -12.77 -1.29 20.77
CA PHE A 243 -11.62 -0.58 21.33
C PHE A 243 -11.69 -0.50 22.85
N THR A 244 -11.75 -1.65 23.50
CA THR A 244 -11.62 -1.73 24.97
C THR A 244 -10.25 -1.21 25.44
N PRO A 245 -10.11 -0.78 26.71
CA PRO A 245 -8.87 -0.20 27.23
C PRO A 245 -7.61 -1.04 27.00
N ASP A 246 -7.73 -2.36 27.08
CA ASP A 246 -6.62 -3.28 26.80
C ASP A 246 -6.24 -3.34 25.32
N ILE A 247 -7.19 -3.13 24.40
CA ILE A 247 -6.93 -3.05 22.96
C ILE A 247 -6.30 -1.69 22.63
N MET A 248 -6.83 -0.60 23.18
CA MET A 248 -6.26 0.75 23.03
C MET A 248 -4.79 0.77 23.43
N ALA A 249 -4.45 0.24 24.62
CA ALA A 249 -3.07 0.15 25.08
C ALA A 249 -2.17 -0.62 24.10
N ARG A 250 -2.66 -1.74 23.54
CA ARG A 250 -1.90 -2.53 22.56
C ARG A 250 -1.62 -1.77 21.27
N PHE A 251 -2.59 -0.99 20.77
CA PHE A 251 -2.39 -0.13 19.61
C PHE A 251 -1.36 0.97 19.90
N ILE A 252 -1.42 1.61 21.08
CA ILE A 252 -0.42 2.61 21.49
C ILE A 252 0.97 1.99 21.55
N ASP A 253 1.12 0.84 22.20
CA ASP A 253 2.42 0.22 22.43
C ASP A 253 3.09 -0.30 21.15
N ASN A 254 2.30 -0.78 20.19
CA ASN A 254 2.82 -1.53 19.04
C ASN A 254 2.59 -0.83 17.69
N ALA A 255 1.46 -0.15 17.52
CA ALA A 255 0.98 0.34 16.24
C ALA A 255 0.89 1.87 16.15
N ALA A 256 1.35 2.63 17.15
CA ALA A 256 1.28 4.11 17.16
C ALA A 256 1.99 4.82 15.99
N GLN A 257 2.73 4.08 15.16
CA GLN A 257 3.37 4.60 13.94
C GLN A 257 2.69 4.11 12.65
N LEU A 258 1.52 3.47 12.76
CA LEU A 258 0.81 2.82 11.66
C LEU A 258 -0.61 3.34 11.60
N ASP A 259 -1.05 3.75 10.42
CA ASP A 259 -2.47 3.97 10.20
C ASP A 259 -3.15 2.60 10.15
N VAL A 260 -4.34 2.51 10.74
CA VAL A 260 -5.09 1.26 10.85
C VAL A 260 -6.44 1.43 10.19
N GLU A 261 -6.85 0.46 9.39
CA GLU A 261 -8.18 0.45 8.76
C GLU A 261 -8.83 -0.91 8.92
N ILE A 262 -10.02 -0.93 9.49
CA ILE A 262 -10.92 -2.07 9.49
C ILE A 262 -11.95 -1.79 8.41
N VAL A 263 -12.11 -2.69 7.44
CA VAL A 263 -13.13 -2.57 6.41
C VAL A 263 -13.53 -3.95 5.90
N ASP A 264 -14.84 -4.18 5.82
CA ASP A 264 -15.41 -5.51 5.56
C ASP A 264 -14.81 -6.53 6.54
N ASP A 265 -14.15 -7.57 6.04
CA ASP A 265 -13.46 -8.59 6.81
C ASP A 265 -11.93 -8.49 6.71
N TRP A 266 -11.42 -7.26 6.59
CA TRP A 266 -9.99 -6.98 6.59
C TRP A 266 -9.61 -5.97 7.67
N LEU A 267 -8.43 -6.19 8.25
CA LEU A 267 -7.66 -5.21 9.00
C LEU A 267 -6.41 -4.88 8.20
N PHE A 268 -6.17 -3.59 7.98
CA PHE A 268 -4.99 -3.08 7.32
C PHE A 268 -4.14 -2.23 8.25
N LEU A 269 -2.83 -2.30 8.05
CA LEU A 269 -1.84 -1.40 8.66
C LEU A 269 -1.08 -0.71 7.53
N TYR A 270 -0.95 0.62 7.58
CA TYR A 270 -0.27 1.39 6.54
C TYR A 270 0.84 2.29 7.10
N ALA A 271 1.86 2.54 6.27
CA ALA A 271 2.80 3.63 6.48
C ALA A 271 3.43 4.11 5.18
N LYS A 272 3.92 5.35 5.16
CA LYS A 272 4.70 5.94 4.05
C LYS A 272 6.15 5.44 3.99
N ARG A 273 6.36 4.13 4.12
CA ARG A 273 7.66 3.45 4.01
C ARG A 273 7.49 2.02 3.52
N ASP A 274 8.53 1.44 2.93
CA ASP A 274 8.51 0.03 2.53
C ASP A 274 8.47 -0.89 3.76
N PHE A 275 7.62 -1.91 3.72
CA PHE A 275 7.52 -2.97 4.74
C PHE A 275 8.24 -4.23 4.32
N SER A 276 8.10 -4.63 3.06
CA SER A 276 8.84 -5.76 2.53
C SER A 276 10.23 -5.27 2.18
N THR A 277 11.22 -5.54 3.04
CA THR A 277 12.60 -5.08 2.90
C THR A 277 13.60 -6.22 3.10
N LEU A 278 14.89 -5.94 2.90
CA LEU A 278 15.97 -6.85 3.26
C LEU A 278 16.52 -6.59 4.68
N ASP A 279 15.90 -5.67 5.42
CA ASP A 279 16.31 -5.33 6.78
C ASP A 279 15.58 -6.23 7.80
N PRO A 280 16.30 -7.07 8.57
CA PRO A 280 15.70 -7.92 9.59
C PRO A 280 14.97 -7.15 10.69
N GLN A 281 15.37 -5.92 11.01
CA GLN A 281 14.73 -5.15 12.09
C GLN A 281 13.31 -4.73 11.71
N THR A 282 13.11 -4.35 10.45
CA THR A 282 11.77 -4.08 9.91
C THR A 282 10.85 -5.30 10.07
N TRP A 283 11.34 -6.50 9.77
CA TRP A 283 10.57 -7.75 9.93
C TRP A 283 10.28 -8.08 11.39
N ALA A 284 11.27 -7.93 12.27
CA ALA A 284 11.08 -8.16 13.71
C ALA A 284 9.98 -7.26 14.28
N TRP A 285 9.99 -5.98 13.90
CA TRP A 285 8.96 -5.04 14.29
C TRP A 285 7.58 -5.37 13.69
N LEU A 286 7.50 -5.68 12.39
CA LEU A 286 6.21 -6.04 11.76
C LEU A 286 5.60 -7.29 12.40
N PHE A 287 6.42 -8.32 12.67
CA PHE A 287 5.95 -9.54 13.33
C PHE A 287 5.55 -9.31 14.78
N SER A 288 6.23 -8.44 15.53
CA SER A 288 5.79 -8.08 16.88
C SER A 288 4.44 -7.35 16.87
N VAL A 289 4.23 -6.44 15.91
CA VAL A 289 2.94 -5.74 15.75
C VAL A 289 1.83 -6.71 15.41
N VAL A 290 2.02 -7.57 14.40
CA VAL A 290 1.02 -8.54 13.97
C VAL A 290 0.72 -9.55 15.08
N GLY A 291 1.75 -10.04 15.77
CA GLY A 291 1.60 -10.95 16.91
C GLY A 291 0.77 -10.33 18.03
N ALA A 292 1.06 -9.07 18.41
CA ALA A 292 0.31 -8.35 19.44
C ALA A 292 -1.17 -8.12 19.08
N LEU A 293 -1.47 -7.95 17.79
CA LEU A 293 -2.84 -7.76 17.30
C LEU A 293 -3.63 -9.08 17.26
N PHE A 294 -2.99 -10.18 16.84
CA PHE A 294 -3.66 -11.49 16.67
C PHE A 294 -4.33 -11.99 17.96
N ASP A 295 -3.74 -11.72 19.12
CA ASP A 295 -4.32 -12.06 20.43
C ASP A 295 -5.70 -11.41 20.66
N LYS A 296 -5.95 -10.25 20.03
CA LYS A 296 -7.19 -9.48 20.18
C LYS A 296 -8.20 -9.73 19.06
N LEU A 297 -7.76 -10.15 17.87
CA LEU A 297 -8.68 -10.44 16.77
C LEU A 297 -9.70 -11.54 17.10
N GLY A 298 -9.33 -12.52 17.92
CA GLY A 298 -10.26 -13.54 18.39
C GLY A 298 -11.39 -12.98 19.28
N GLN A 299 -11.18 -11.85 19.95
CA GLN A 299 -12.23 -11.14 20.69
C GLN A 299 -13.18 -10.43 19.73
N TRP A 300 -12.67 -9.77 18.69
CA TRP A 300 -13.49 -9.11 17.67
C TRP A 300 -14.36 -10.08 16.88
N GLU A 301 -13.91 -11.32 16.67
CA GLU A 301 -14.70 -12.36 15.98
C GLU A 301 -16.01 -12.73 16.69
N ARG A 302 -16.15 -12.36 17.97
CA ARG A 302 -17.39 -12.54 18.75
C ARG A 302 -18.40 -11.42 18.52
N TRP A 303 -17.99 -10.27 18.00
CA TRP A 303 -18.87 -9.13 17.76
C TRP A 303 -19.92 -9.47 16.68
N ARG A 304 -21.14 -8.94 16.85
CA ARG A 304 -22.25 -9.08 15.89
C ARG A 304 -23.05 -7.80 15.83
N ASP A 305 -23.59 -7.49 14.65
CA ASP A 305 -24.44 -6.32 14.46
C ASP A 305 -25.91 -6.63 14.78
N ASP A 306 -26.38 -6.16 15.93
CA ASP A 306 -27.77 -6.33 16.37
C ASP A 306 -28.80 -5.66 15.44
N ARG A 307 -28.36 -4.77 14.55
CA ARG A 307 -29.24 -4.14 13.54
C ARG A 307 -29.70 -5.15 12.50
N LEU A 308 -28.90 -6.17 12.19
CA LEU A 308 -29.28 -7.24 11.26
C LEU A 308 -30.39 -8.11 11.85
N THR A 309 -30.28 -8.48 13.14
CA THR A 309 -31.33 -9.22 13.85
C THR A 309 -32.65 -8.46 13.89
N ARG A 310 -32.60 -7.15 14.13
CA ARG A 310 -33.80 -6.30 14.11
C ARG A 310 -34.45 -6.25 12.74
N ALA A 311 -33.65 -6.19 11.67
CA ALA A 311 -34.16 -6.20 10.31
C ALA A 311 -34.80 -7.55 9.95
N ASP A 312 -34.16 -8.67 10.30
CA ASP A 312 -34.71 -10.01 10.08
C ASP A 312 -35.99 -10.25 10.89
N ALA A 313 -36.03 -9.82 12.15
CA ALA A 313 -37.21 -9.91 12.99
C ALA A 313 -38.38 -9.05 12.43
N ALA A 314 -38.10 -7.85 11.92
CA ALA A 314 -39.09 -6.99 11.28
C ALA A 314 -39.63 -7.61 9.98
N ALA A 315 -38.75 -8.23 9.18
CA ALA A 315 -39.12 -8.95 7.96
C ALA A 315 -39.99 -10.18 8.27
N ALA A 316 -39.65 -10.95 9.30
CA ALA A 316 -40.43 -12.10 9.74
C ALA A 316 -41.81 -11.68 10.29
N ALA A 317 -41.88 -10.60 11.08
CA ALA A 317 -43.14 -10.06 11.58
C ALA A 317 -44.05 -9.60 10.43
N SER A 318 -43.51 -8.92 9.42
CA SER A 318 -44.28 -8.50 8.24
C SER A 318 -44.69 -9.66 7.34
N ALA A 319 -43.91 -10.75 7.26
CA ALA A 319 -44.31 -11.99 6.59
C ALA A 319 -45.45 -12.72 7.34
N SER A 320 -45.43 -12.73 8.68
CA SER A 320 -46.47 -13.33 9.51
C SER A 320 -47.80 -12.57 9.51
N ALA A 321 -47.78 -11.27 9.23
CA ALA A 321 -48.98 -10.46 9.05
C ALA A 321 -49.73 -10.78 7.73
N GLY A 322 -49.09 -11.48 6.79
CA GLY A 322 -49.65 -11.89 5.50
C GLY A 322 -50.17 -13.33 5.44
N GLY A 323 -50.02 -14.14 6.50
CA GLY A 323 -50.47 -15.53 6.50
C GLY A 323 -50.54 -16.16 7.89
N VAL A 324 -51.61 -16.90 8.16
CA VAL A 324 -51.82 -17.72 9.37
C VAL A 324 -50.67 -18.71 9.54
N ALA A 325 -49.66 -18.35 10.33
CA ALA A 325 -48.54 -19.22 10.64
C ALA A 325 -48.97 -20.27 11.67
N GLY A 326 -49.14 -21.52 11.21
CA GLY A 326 -49.25 -22.68 12.09
C GLY A 326 -47.94 -22.88 12.87
N SER A 327 -48.07 -23.27 14.14
CA SER A 327 -46.96 -23.57 15.03
C SER A 327 -46.01 -24.59 14.39
N LEU A 328 -44.73 -24.24 14.21
CA LEU A 328 -43.72 -25.18 13.73
C LEU A 328 -43.55 -26.32 14.76
N PRO A 329 -43.52 -27.60 14.34
CA PRO A 329 -43.47 -28.75 15.24
C PRO A 329 -42.06 -29.03 15.81
N PHE A 330 -41.12 -28.10 15.67
CA PHE A 330 -39.74 -28.24 16.15
C PHE A 330 -39.19 -26.92 16.67
N THR A 331 -38.28 -27.01 17.64
CA THR A 331 -37.55 -25.86 18.18
C THR A 331 -36.46 -25.43 17.18
N PRO A 332 -36.39 -24.14 16.79
CA PRO A 332 -35.32 -23.68 15.92
C PRO A 332 -33.95 -23.90 16.59
N PRO A 333 -32.90 -24.30 15.83
CA PRO A 333 -31.56 -24.47 16.37
C PRO A 333 -31.06 -23.18 17.03
N ILE A 334 -30.33 -23.28 18.14
CA ILE A 334 -29.78 -22.11 18.89
C ILE A 334 -28.88 -21.24 17.99
N GLU A 335 -28.27 -21.83 16.95
CA GLU A 335 -27.52 -21.12 15.90
C GLU A 335 -28.37 -20.06 15.16
N ALA A 336 -29.69 -20.30 15.01
CA ALA A 336 -30.64 -19.40 14.36
C ALA A 336 -31.06 -18.20 15.25
N LEU A 337 -30.63 -18.16 16.51
CA LEU A 337 -30.84 -17.02 17.42
C LEU A 337 -29.66 -16.03 17.40
N ARG A 338 -28.55 -16.35 16.73
CA ARG A 338 -27.42 -15.42 16.57
C ARG A 338 -27.64 -14.53 15.35
N PRO A 339 -27.30 -13.23 15.42
CA PRO A 339 -27.32 -12.35 14.25
C PRO A 339 -26.50 -12.96 13.11
N PRO A 340 -26.96 -12.90 11.84
CA PRO A 340 -26.17 -13.36 10.72
C PRO A 340 -24.85 -12.58 10.66
N PRO A 341 -23.74 -13.21 10.22
CA PRO A 341 -22.47 -12.52 10.09
C PRO A 341 -22.58 -11.37 9.09
N GLY A 342 -22.12 -10.19 9.46
CA GLY A 342 -22.14 -9.01 8.60
C GLY A 342 -22.24 -7.70 9.36
N VAL A 343 -22.30 -6.62 8.57
CA VAL A 343 -22.50 -5.24 9.04
C VAL A 343 -23.67 -4.65 8.25
N ALA A 344 -24.59 -3.96 8.92
CA ALA A 344 -25.69 -3.27 8.26
C ALA A 344 -25.14 -2.15 7.35
N PRO A 345 -25.85 -1.78 6.26
CA PRO A 345 -25.32 -0.88 5.24
C PRO A 345 -24.68 0.42 5.76
N GLY A 346 -25.26 1.01 6.81
CA GLY A 346 -24.75 2.25 7.42
C GLY A 346 -23.35 2.12 8.04
N GLY A 347 -22.92 0.92 8.44
CA GLY A 347 -21.61 0.70 9.06
C GLY A 347 -20.52 0.26 8.10
N ARG A 348 -20.87 0.00 6.84
CA ARG A 348 -19.93 -0.62 5.89
C ARG A 348 -18.87 0.35 5.40
N ARG A 349 -19.15 1.64 5.32
CA ARG A 349 -18.22 2.63 4.76
C ARG A 349 -18.27 3.96 5.51
N LEU A 350 -17.12 4.54 5.79
CA LEU A 350 -16.99 5.95 6.16
C LEU A 350 -17.39 6.85 4.99
N LYS A 351 -17.90 8.05 5.29
CA LYS A 351 -18.20 9.06 4.28
C LYS A 351 -16.95 9.90 4.06
N ALA A 352 -16.71 10.28 2.81
CA ALA A 352 -15.65 11.21 2.50
C ALA A 352 -16.01 12.61 3.03
N GLY A 353 -15.07 13.26 3.71
CA GLY A 353 -15.22 14.65 4.13
C GLY A 353 -15.17 15.59 2.93
N ILE A 354 -15.90 16.70 3.01
CA ILE A 354 -15.86 17.76 2.00
C ILE A 354 -14.54 18.54 2.15
N PRO A 355 -13.69 18.67 1.11
CA PRO A 355 -12.42 19.37 1.19
C PRO A 355 -12.62 20.89 1.15
N TRP A 356 -13.20 21.46 2.21
CA TRP A 356 -13.55 22.88 2.31
C TRP A 356 -12.38 23.82 2.01
N ALA A 357 -11.16 23.47 2.40
CA ALA A 357 -9.97 24.28 2.08
C ALA A 357 -9.74 24.40 0.56
N ALA A 358 -9.89 23.30 -0.19
CA ALA A 358 -9.77 23.34 -1.65
C ALA A 358 -10.91 24.15 -2.27
N ILE A 359 -12.13 24.02 -1.77
CA ILE A 359 -13.27 24.82 -2.21
C ILE A 359 -13.01 26.31 -1.95
N ILE A 360 -12.54 26.68 -0.76
CA ILE A 360 -12.20 28.05 -0.41
C ILE A 360 -11.10 28.59 -1.33
N ILE A 361 -10.04 27.81 -1.61
CA ILE A 361 -8.98 28.22 -2.53
C ILE A 361 -9.55 28.45 -3.94
N VAL A 362 -10.40 27.55 -4.44
CA VAL A 362 -11.04 27.69 -5.76
C VAL A 362 -11.96 28.91 -5.79
N VAL A 363 -12.73 29.15 -4.73
CA VAL A 363 -13.62 30.32 -4.60
C VAL A 363 -12.80 31.61 -4.56
N ILE A 364 -11.71 31.67 -3.80
CA ILE A 364 -10.81 32.82 -3.75
C ILE A 364 -10.17 33.06 -5.13
N ALA A 365 -9.69 32.00 -5.80
CA ALA A 365 -9.12 32.10 -7.14
C ALA A 365 -10.15 32.57 -8.17
N ALA A 366 -11.38 32.06 -8.10
CA ALA A 366 -12.48 32.47 -8.96
C ALA A 366 -12.91 33.92 -8.70
N LEU A 367 -12.98 34.36 -7.44
CA LEU A 367 -13.26 35.74 -7.07
C LEU A 367 -12.15 36.68 -7.54
N GLY A 368 -10.88 36.27 -7.38
CA GLY A 368 -9.72 37.02 -7.90
C GLY A 368 -9.76 37.15 -9.42
N PHE A 369 -10.10 36.07 -10.13
CA PHE A 369 -10.28 36.09 -11.58
C PHE A 369 -11.48 36.96 -12.01
N ALA A 370 -12.61 36.87 -11.32
CA ALA A 370 -13.81 37.69 -11.58
C ALA A 370 -13.56 39.19 -11.35
N ALA A 371 -12.75 39.53 -10.33
CA ALA A 371 -12.32 40.91 -10.07
C ALA A 371 -11.36 41.43 -11.15
N GLN A 372 -10.44 40.61 -11.63
CA GLN A 372 -9.49 41.00 -12.69
C GLN A 372 -10.13 41.08 -14.09
N SER A 373 -11.21 40.34 -14.33
CA SER A 373 -11.91 40.30 -15.62
C SER A 373 -13.03 41.34 -15.78
N GLY A 374 -13.29 42.17 -14.75
CA GLY A 374 -14.40 43.14 -14.76
C GLY A 374 -15.79 42.51 -14.67
N LEU A 375 -15.86 41.20 -14.44
CA LEU A 375 -17.11 40.43 -14.36
C LEU A 375 -17.92 40.80 -13.11
N LEU A 376 -17.24 41.16 -12.02
CA LEU A 376 -17.89 41.65 -10.80
C LEU A 376 -18.56 43.02 -11.04
N ASP A 377 -17.91 43.92 -11.78
CA ASP A 377 -18.50 45.22 -12.12
C ASP A 377 -19.76 45.07 -13.00
N ALA A 378 -19.78 44.10 -13.92
CA ALA A 378 -20.94 43.80 -14.75
C ALA A 378 -22.13 43.16 -13.98
N ILE A 379 -21.86 42.47 -12.86
CA ILE A 379 -22.88 41.83 -12.02
C ILE A 379 -23.45 42.81 -10.99
N PHE A 380 -22.64 43.72 -10.44
CA PHE A 380 -23.02 44.64 -9.38
C PHE A 380 -23.38 46.07 -9.87
N SER A 381 -23.29 46.35 -11.17
CA SER A 381 -23.71 47.64 -11.77
C SER A 381 -25.19 47.74 -12.14
N ARG A 382 -26.09 47.05 -11.43
CA ARG A 382 -27.54 47.26 -11.54
C ARG A 382 -28.10 48.19 -10.48
#